data_AF-A0A1V5D2J9-F1
#
_entry.id   AF-A0A1V5D2J9-F1
#
_cell.length_a   1.000
_cell.length_b   1.000
_cell.length_c   1.000
_cell.angle_alpha   90.00
_cell.angle_beta   90.00
_cell.angle_gamma   90.00
#
_symmetry.space_group_name_H-M   'P 1'
#
loop_
_entity.id
_entity.type
_entity.pdbx_description
1 polymer ?
#
loop_
_entity_poly.entity_id
_entity_poly.type
_entity_poly.pdbx_seq_one_letter_code
_entity_poly.pdbx_strand_id
1 'polypeptide(L)'
;MTENAYVCYCDVLGFTSRFISGYLSNRYEQMIEMVKAIEDRDITIYLLSDSIVVISEDFVKFRAITQELYTWGILHDFWLRGAITRGNVTRGEVRTINEPNRFIVPFLGEGYLRAYTLETTLNISGMMIDDAFFESDDSNPGFRKNIDYTIYEEYVPKRGYEGKKRLLLAKEHSLRPVLDTMRFEQMLKSHIEDVDKYLNTFCFYIEYLLEHANPQNVALFVEKLMGEFEGQGKRILIPSKVVIIFIAVIEGLLSRYRSPDGSRQCDAGELEQLVNRVIDGLRTEGYLVPFIDGLLDFDKRRHTTLYKEINSLRSL
;
A
#
# COMPACT_ATOMS: atom_id res chain seq x y z
N MET A 1 -30.01 -10.92 10.57
CA MET A 1 -29.26 -10.50 9.36
C MET A 1 -29.10 -9.00 9.44
N THR A 2 -27.93 -8.48 9.09
CA THR A 2 -27.64 -7.04 8.97
C THR A 2 -27.66 -6.76 7.47
N GLU A 3 -28.63 -5.98 7.01
CA GLU A 3 -28.73 -5.62 5.60
C GLU A 3 -27.80 -4.45 5.30
N ASN A 4 -27.17 -4.48 4.13
CA ASN A 4 -26.33 -3.37 3.62
C ASN A 4 -25.23 -2.88 4.58
N ALA A 5 -24.59 -3.80 5.31
CA ALA A 5 -23.47 -3.48 6.17
C ALA A 5 -22.22 -3.14 5.35
N TYR A 6 -21.38 -2.24 5.87
CA TYR A 6 -20.01 -2.05 5.39
C TYR A 6 -19.12 -3.15 5.96
N VAL A 7 -18.30 -3.74 5.09
CA VAL A 7 -17.41 -4.84 5.45
C VAL A 7 -16.01 -4.54 4.95
N CYS A 8 -15.03 -4.65 5.84
CA CYS A 8 -13.62 -4.70 5.49
C CYS A 8 -13.11 -6.10 5.78
N TYR A 9 -12.49 -6.74 4.80
CA TYR A 9 -11.71 -7.95 4.99
C TYR A 9 -10.24 -7.63 4.74
N CYS A 10 -9.35 -8.06 5.63
CA CYS A 10 -7.91 -7.94 5.48
C CYS A 10 -7.22 -9.26 5.76
N ASP A 11 -6.28 -9.62 4.91
CA ASP A 11 -5.26 -10.65 5.07
C ASP A 11 -3.95 -10.00 5.56
N VAL A 12 -3.25 -10.68 6.45
CA VAL A 12 -1.91 -10.28 6.92
C VAL A 12 -0.87 -10.86 5.96
N LEU A 13 -0.28 -9.98 5.14
CA LEU A 13 0.62 -10.40 4.09
C LEU A 13 1.87 -11.09 4.65
N GLY A 14 2.12 -12.31 4.17
CA GLY A 14 3.26 -13.12 4.62
C GLY A 14 3.11 -13.69 6.02
N PHE A 15 1.89 -13.81 6.56
CA PHE A 15 1.64 -14.24 7.93
C PHE A 15 2.46 -15.49 8.33
N THR A 16 2.35 -16.60 7.59
CA THR A 16 3.02 -17.86 7.94
C THR A 16 4.54 -17.73 8.00
N SER A 17 5.19 -17.17 6.95
CA SER A 17 6.65 -17.03 6.90
C SER A 17 7.17 -16.10 8.00
N ARG A 18 6.43 -15.01 8.28
CA ARG A 18 6.82 -13.98 9.25
C ARG A 18 6.52 -14.37 10.70
N PHE A 19 5.52 -15.22 10.93
CA PHE A 19 5.24 -15.77 12.24
C PHE A 19 6.27 -16.83 12.64
N ILE A 20 6.64 -17.74 11.72
CA ILE A 20 7.67 -18.78 11.96
C ILE A 20 9.04 -18.16 12.27
N SER A 21 9.40 -17.07 11.59
CA SER A 21 10.65 -16.34 11.83
C SER A 21 10.64 -15.47 13.09
N GLY A 22 9.52 -15.38 13.81
CA GLY A 22 9.38 -14.63 15.07
C GLY A 22 9.22 -13.12 14.89
N TYR A 23 9.20 -12.59 13.66
CA TYR A 23 9.04 -11.15 13.40
C TYR A 23 7.60 -10.65 13.60
N LEU A 24 6.61 -11.53 13.47
CA LEU A 24 5.19 -11.14 13.53
C LEU A 24 4.55 -11.32 14.91
N SER A 25 5.03 -12.25 15.74
CA SER A 25 4.35 -12.63 16.99
C SER A 25 4.09 -11.45 17.91
N ASN A 26 5.12 -10.66 18.24
CA ASN A 26 4.98 -9.49 19.10
C ASN A 26 4.04 -8.42 18.51
N ARG A 27 4.06 -8.23 17.18
CA ARG A 27 3.21 -7.26 16.49
C ARG A 27 1.76 -7.74 16.44
N TYR A 28 1.55 -9.04 16.30
CA TYR A 28 0.22 -9.64 16.34
C TYR A 28 -0.44 -9.45 17.72
N GLU A 29 0.33 -9.64 18.80
CA GLU A 29 -0.16 -9.32 20.17
C GLU A 29 -0.50 -7.82 20.31
N GLN A 30 0.34 -6.92 19.78
CA GLN A 30 0.03 -5.48 19.78
C GLN A 30 -1.23 -5.14 18.97
N MET A 31 -1.46 -5.82 17.84
CA MET A 31 -2.69 -5.67 17.05
C MET A 31 -3.92 -6.15 17.85
N ILE A 32 -3.81 -7.26 18.59
CA ILE A 32 -4.87 -7.74 19.47
C ILE A 32 -5.22 -6.67 20.52
N GLU A 33 -4.21 -6.08 21.17
CA GLU A 33 -4.44 -5.04 22.18
C GLU A 33 -5.03 -3.76 21.57
N MET A 34 -4.59 -3.37 20.37
CA MET A 34 -5.18 -2.25 19.62
C MET A 34 -6.65 -2.50 19.31
N VAL A 35 -7.01 -3.70 18.85
CA VAL A 35 -8.40 -4.07 18.54
C VAL A 35 -9.27 -4.13 19.81
N LYS A 36 -8.74 -4.67 20.92
CA LYS A 36 -9.46 -4.70 22.21
C LYS A 36 -9.74 -3.30 22.75
N ALA A 37 -8.90 -2.32 22.45
CA ALA A 37 -9.09 -0.93 22.87
C ALA A 37 -10.20 -0.20 22.10
N ILE A 38 -10.73 -0.78 21.01
CA ILE A 38 -11.84 -0.22 20.25
C ILE A 38 -13.16 -0.58 20.97
N GLU A 39 -13.59 0.29 21.87
CA GLU A 39 -14.85 0.15 22.62
C GLU A 39 -16.03 0.84 21.91
N ASP A 40 -16.32 0.46 20.66
CA ASP A 40 -17.49 0.97 19.90
C ASP A 40 -18.50 -0.14 19.61
N ARG A 41 -19.74 0.00 20.12
CA ARG A 41 -20.80 -0.99 19.98
C ARG A 41 -21.34 -1.12 18.56
N ASP A 42 -21.12 -0.12 17.71
CA ASP A 42 -21.58 -0.13 16.31
C ASP A 42 -20.55 -0.77 15.38
N ILE A 43 -19.41 -1.20 15.92
CA ILE A 43 -18.30 -1.81 15.19
C ILE A 43 -18.12 -3.24 15.69
N THR A 44 -18.18 -4.21 14.78
CA THR A 44 -17.81 -5.60 15.06
C THR A 44 -16.49 -5.92 14.39
N ILE A 45 -15.51 -6.41 15.16
CA ILE A 45 -14.20 -6.83 14.64
C ILE A 45 -14.01 -8.32 14.94
N TYR A 46 -13.71 -9.11 13.91
CA TYR A 46 -13.28 -10.50 14.03
C TYR A 46 -11.80 -10.61 13.72
N LEU A 47 -11.05 -11.27 14.61
CA LEU A 47 -9.68 -11.71 14.37
C LEU A 47 -9.71 -13.22 14.09
N LEU A 48 -9.34 -13.61 12.88
CA LEU A 48 -9.45 -14.96 12.35
C LEU A 48 -8.07 -15.42 11.81
N SER A 49 -7.21 -15.90 12.71
CA SER A 49 -5.84 -16.34 12.39
C SER A 49 -5.00 -15.27 11.69
N ASP A 50 -4.91 -15.30 10.36
CA ASP A 50 -4.18 -14.36 9.52
C ASP A 50 -5.07 -13.26 8.93
N SER A 51 -6.35 -13.23 9.29
CA SER A 51 -7.30 -12.27 8.75
C SER A 51 -8.04 -11.45 9.81
N ILE A 52 -8.42 -10.24 9.41
CA ILE A 52 -9.17 -9.27 10.21
C ILE A 52 -10.41 -8.89 9.43
N VAL A 53 -11.57 -8.94 10.08
CA VAL A 53 -12.86 -8.53 9.49
C VAL A 53 -13.47 -7.43 10.33
N VAL A 54 -13.79 -6.29 9.72
CA VAL A 54 -14.49 -5.17 10.36
C VAL A 54 -15.86 -5.03 9.72
N ILE A 55 -16.91 -4.92 10.53
CA ILE A 55 -18.30 -4.81 10.08
C ILE A 55 -19.01 -3.69 10.82
N SER A 56 -19.78 -2.86 10.10
CA SER A 56 -20.65 -1.84 10.69
C SER A 56 -21.82 -1.48 9.78
N GLU A 57 -22.91 -1.00 10.38
CA GLU A 57 -23.96 -0.25 9.66
C GLU A 57 -23.61 1.25 9.56
N ASP A 58 -22.71 1.77 10.41
CA ASP A 58 -22.28 3.18 10.40
C ASP A 58 -21.00 3.35 9.56
N PHE A 59 -21.15 4.02 8.41
CA PHE A 59 -20.04 4.27 7.50
C PHE A 59 -18.93 5.14 8.10
N VAL A 60 -19.29 6.17 8.87
CA VAL A 60 -18.32 7.15 9.37
C VAL A 60 -17.39 6.48 10.37
N LYS A 61 -17.97 5.71 11.30
CA LYS A 61 -17.22 4.90 12.27
C LYS A 61 -16.41 3.80 11.58
N PHE A 62 -17.04 3.06 10.67
CA PHE A 62 -16.38 2.02 9.89
C PHE A 62 -15.14 2.52 9.14
N ARG A 63 -15.27 3.64 8.42
CA ARG A 63 -14.17 4.26 7.68
C ARG A 63 -13.04 4.65 8.63
N ALA A 64 -13.37 5.31 9.75
CA ALA A 64 -12.37 5.75 10.71
C ALA A 64 -11.57 4.59 11.32
N ILE A 65 -12.25 3.51 11.71
CA ILE A 65 -11.61 2.30 12.27
C ILE A 65 -10.78 1.56 11.22
N THR A 66 -11.33 1.37 10.02
CA THR A 66 -10.61 0.67 8.94
C THR A 66 -9.35 1.44 8.53
N GLN A 67 -9.44 2.76 8.45
CA GLN A 67 -8.29 3.62 8.15
C GLN A 67 -7.26 3.63 9.28
N GLU A 68 -7.70 3.59 10.55
CA GLU A 68 -6.81 3.45 11.70
C GLU A 68 -6.06 2.10 11.67
N LEU A 69 -6.77 0.99 11.43
CA LEU A 69 -6.16 -0.34 11.31
C LEU A 69 -5.13 -0.39 10.17
N TYR A 70 -5.47 0.17 9.01
CA TYR A 70 -4.53 0.24 7.89
C TYR A 70 -3.29 1.07 8.23
N THR A 71 -3.49 2.25 8.82
CA THR A 71 -2.41 3.16 9.21
C THR A 71 -1.50 2.52 10.25
N TRP A 72 -2.09 1.93 11.30
CA TRP A 72 -1.36 1.20 12.33
C TRP A 72 -0.52 0.08 11.72
N GLY A 73 -1.12 -0.67 10.78
CA GLY A 73 -0.45 -1.74 10.06
C GLY A 73 0.85 -1.28 9.38
N ILE A 74 0.78 -0.18 8.64
CA ILE A 74 1.95 0.40 7.96
C ILE A 74 3.03 0.81 8.97
N LEU A 75 2.64 1.51 10.04
CA LEU A 75 3.58 2.04 11.03
C LEU A 75 4.32 0.96 11.84
N HIS A 76 3.75 -0.24 11.92
CA HIS A 76 4.30 -1.34 12.71
C HIS A 76 4.89 -2.46 11.85
N ASP A 77 5.09 -2.24 10.55
CA ASP A 77 5.52 -3.30 9.59
C ASP A 77 4.54 -4.50 9.63
N PHE A 78 3.25 -4.23 9.84
CA PHE A 78 2.16 -5.20 9.84
C PHE A 78 1.31 -5.00 8.58
N TRP A 79 1.81 -5.54 7.48
CA TRP A 79 1.27 -5.34 6.14
C TRP A 79 -0.10 -6.01 5.95
N LEU A 80 -1.12 -5.18 5.74
CA LEU A 80 -2.49 -5.62 5.46
C LEU A 80 -2.78 -5.55 3.96
N ARG A 81 -3.40 -6.58 3.42
CA ARG A 81 -3.97 -6.61 2.07
C ARG A 81 -5.46 -6.92 2.19
N GLY A 82 -6.33 -6.11 1.61
CA GLY A 82 -7.75 -6.24 1.91
C GLY A 82 -8.67 -5.56 0.92
N ALA A 83 -9.96 -5.62 1.21
CA ALA A 83 -10.96 -4.85 0.49
C ALA A 83 -12.09 -4.37 1.40
N ILE A 84 -12.69 -3.26 1.00
CA ILE A 84 -13.85 -2.62 1.61
C ILE A 84 -15.02 -2.75 0.64
N THR A 85 -16.14 -3.31 1.11
CA THR A 85 -17.36 -3.52 0.32
C THR A 85 -18.59 -3.19 1.15
N ARG A 86 -19.77 -3.30 0.53
CA ARG A 86 -21.07 -3.21 1.18
C ARG A 86 -21.94 -4.41 0.77
N GLY A 87 -22.66 -4.99 1.71
CA GLY A 87 -23.58 -6.09 1.42
C GLY A 87 -24.23 -6.68 2.67
N ASN A 88 -25.05 -7.71 2.46
CA ASN A 88 -25.74 -8.38 3.55
C ASN A 88 -24.76 -9.22 4.38
N VAL A 89 -24.87 -9.10 5.70
CA VAL A 89 -24.04 -9.83 6.66
C VAL A 89 -24.92 -10.64 7.61
N THR A 90 -24.52 -11.88 7.86
CA THR A 90 -25.17 -12.69 8.90
C THR A 90 -24.77 -12.14 10.26
N ARG A 91 -25.73 -11.68 11.08
CA ARG A 91 -25.47 -11.37 12.49
C ARG A 91 -25.05 -12.66 13.16
N GLY A 92 -23.75 -12.79 13.46
CA GLY A 92 -23.27 -13.92 14.22
C GLY A 92 -23.72 -13.77 15.66
N GLU A 93 -24.67 -14.59 16.11
CA GLU A 93 -24.62 -15.01 17.50
C GLU A 93 -23.32 -15.81 17.62
N VAL A 94 -22.29 -15.27 18.28
CA VAL A 94 -21.16 -16.09 18.71
C VAL A 94 -21.74 -17.09 19.69
N ARG A 95 -22.18 -18.23 19.16
CA ARG A 95 -22.58 -19.36 19.99
C ARG A 95 -21.28 -19.98 20.45
N THR A 96 -20.88 -19.66 21.67
CA THR A 96 -20.06 -20.55 22.46
C THR A 96 -20.87 -21.84 22.56
N ILE A 97 -20.58 -22.81 21.70
CA ILE A 97 -21.01 -24.18 21.96
C ILE A 97 -20.32 -24.51 23.28
N ASN A 98 -21.05 -25.05 24.25
CA ASN A 98 -20.53 -25.38 25.60
C ASN A 98 -19.43 -26.48 25.59
N GLU A 99 -18.71 -26.64 24.49
CA GLU A 99 -17.56 -27.51 24.34
C GLU A 99 -16.28 -26.65 24.35
N PRO A 100 -15.31 -26.94 25.23
CA PRO A 100 -14.17 -26.07 25.52
C PRO A 100 -13.24 -25.77 24.32
N ASN A 101 -13.44 -26.43 23.17
CA ASN A 101 -12.54 -26.37 22.02
C ASN A 101 -13.25 -26.08 20.69
N ARG A 102 -14.54 -25.69 20.68
CA ARG A 102 -15.29 -25.46 19.44
C ARG A 102 -15.96 -24.10 19.40
N PHE A 103 -15.49 -23.26 18.48
CA PHE A 103 -16.13 -22.00 18.11
C PHE A 103 -16.60 -22.11 16.65
N ILE A 104 -17.86 -21.77 16.38
CA ILE A 104 -18.36 -21.67 15.01
C ILE A 104 -18.38 -20.19 14.62
N VAL A 105 -17.59 -19.84 13.60
CA VAL A 105 -17.71 -18.55 12.92
C VAL A 105 -18.72 -18.75 11.79
N PRO A 106 -19.94 -18.17 11.85
CA PRO A 106 -20.93 -18.36 10.81
C PRO A 106 -20.46 -17.69 9.51
N PHE A 107 -20.95 -18.18 8.36
CA PHE A 107 -20.76 -17.50 7.08
C PHE A 107 -21.21 -16.03 7.21
N LEU A 108 -20.25 -15.12 7.06
CA LEU A 108 -20.44 -13.69 7.32
C LEU A 108 -21.24 -12.97 6.24
N GLY A 109 -21.71 -13.66 5.19
CA GLY A 109 -22.61 -13.11 4.18
C GLY A 109 -21.92 -12.64 2.91
N GLU A 110 -22.71 -12.02 2.03
CA GLU A 110 -22.31 -11.56 0.71
C GLU A 110 -21.23 -10.47 0.78
N GLY A 111 -21.38 -9.49 1.68
CA GLY A 111 -20.40 -8.42 1.83
C GLY A 111 -19.00 -8.95 2.18
N TYR A 112 -18.93 -9.94 3.08
CA TYR A 112 -17.68 -10.62 3.39
C TYR A 112 -17.10 -11.35 2.18
N LEU A 113 -17.91 -12.16 1.48
CA LEU A 113 -17.44 -12.92 0.32
C LEU A 113 -16.91 -12.02 -0.79
N ARG A 114 -17.56 -10.88 -1.01
CA ARG A 114 -17.14 -9.87 -1.97
C ARG A 114 -15.81 -9.23 -1.57
N ALA A 115 -15.66 -8.85 -0.30
CA ALA A 115 -14.41 -8.29 0.22
C ALA A 115 -13.25 -9.30 0.14
N TYR A 116 -13.50 -10.54 0.52
CA TYR A 116 -12.55 -11.64 0.37
C TYR A 116 -12.13 -11.84 -1.08
N THR A 117 -13.09 -11.85 -2.01
CA THR A 117 -12.79 -12.03 -3.44
C THR A 117 -11.94 -10.90 -3.98
N LEU A 118 -12.27 -9.64 -3.66
CA LEU A 118 -11.50 -8.47 -4.11
C LEU A 118 -10.08 -8.46 -3.54
N GLU A 119 -9.89 -8.84 -2.29
CA GLU A 119 -8.57 -8.96 -1.67
C GLU A 119 -7.65 -9.88 -2.49
N THR A 120 -8.17 -11.01 -3.00
CA THR A 120 -7.36 -11.96 -3.79
C THR A 120 -6.87 -11.40 -5.12
N THR A 121 -7.44 -10.29 -5.59
CA THR A 121 -7.04 -9.60 -6.83
C THR A 121 -5.82 -8.69 -6.64
N LEU A 122 -5.47 -8.37 -5.39
CA LEU A 122 -4.37 -7.47 -5.04
C LEU A 122 -3.03 -8.21 -5.00
N ASN A 123 -2.00 -7.55 -5.50
CA ASN A 123 -0.59 -7.89 -5.35
C ASN A 123 0.18 -6.80 -4.57
N ILE A 124 -0.50 -6.14 -3.64
CA ILE A 124 0.01 -5.03 -2.83
C ILE A 124 -0.52 -5.17 -1.39
N SER A 125 0.20 -4.66 -0.40
CA SER A 125 -0.35 -4.35 0.91
C SER A 125 -1.15 -3.05 0.84
N GLY A 126 -2.41 -3.18 0.43
CA GLY A 126 -3.36 -2.09 0.36
C GLY A 126 -4.78 -2.59 0.59
N MET A 127 -5.70 -1.68 0.87
CA MET A 127 -7.12 -2.00 0.98
C MET A 127 -7.87 -1.43 -0.22
N MET A 128 -8.38 -2.30 -1.08
CA MET A 128 -9.17 -1.89 -2.24
C MET A 128 -10.57 -1.45 -1.82
N ILE A 129 -11.06 -0.35 -2.36
CA ILE A 129 -12.45 0.08 -2.20
C ILE A 129 -13.22 -0.42 -3.41
N ASP A 130 -14.33 -1.09 -3.16
CA ASP A 130 -15.20 -1.64 -4.19
C ASP A 130 -15.67 -0.56 -5.18
N ASP A 131 -15.62 -0.87 -6.47
CA ASP A 131 -16.09 0.03 -7.51
C ASP A 131 -17.60 0.26 -7.45
N ALA A 132 -18.36 -0.65 -6.83
CA ALA A 132 -19.80 -0.44 -6.60
C ALA A 132 -20.14 0.77 -5.73
N PHE A 133 -19.19 1.31 -4.95
CA PHE A 133 -19.41 2.57 -4.25
C PHE A 133 -19.39 3.79 -5.19
N PHE A 134 -18.94 3.64 -6.43
CA PHE A 134 -18.73 4.75 -7.37
C PHE A 134 -19.53 4.58 -8.67
N GLU A 135 -20.51 3.68 -8.71
CA GLU A 135 -21.41 3.47 -9.85
C GLU A 135 -22.42 4.61 -10.00
N SER A 136 -22.82 5.27 -8.90
CA SER A 136 -23.70 6.43 -8.88
C SER A 136 -23.39 7.38 -7.70
N ASP A 137 -23.88 8.62 -7.75
CA ASP A 137 -23.73 9.56 -6.63
C ASP A 137 -24.37 9.00 -5.33
N ASP A 138 -25.51 8.32 -5.46
CA ASP A 138 -26.20 7.66 -4.34
C ASP A 138 -25.47 6.42 -3.79
N SER A 139 -24.54 5.83 -4.56
CA SER A 139 -23.82 4.63 -4.11
C SER A 139 -22.64 4.97 -3.21
N ASN A 140 -22.10 6.18 -3.31
CA ASN A 140 -20.92 6.59 -2.56
C ASN A 140 -21.32 7.03 -1.14
N PRO A 141 -20.93 6.28 -0.08
CA PRO A 141 -21.31 6.60 1.29
C PRO A 141 -20.57 7.82 1.86
N GLY A 142 -19.64 8.42 1.10
CA GLY A 142 -18.87 9.61 1.49
C GLY A 142 -17.35 9.45 1.36
N PHE A 143 -16.87 8.53 0.53
CA PHE A 143 -15.46 8.43 0.17
C PHE A 143 -15.03 9.61 -0.70
N ARG A 144 -13.95 10.26 -0.28
CA ARG A 144 -13.35 11.42 -0.97
C ARG A 144 -12.01 11.06 -1.57
N LYS A 145 -11.85 11.35 -2.86
CA LYS A 145 -10.58 11.15 -3.58
C LYS A 145 -9.49 12.04 -2.98
N ASN A 146 -8.27 11.51 -2.89
CA ASN A 146 -7.07 12.13 -2.31
C ASN A 146 -7.18 12.47 -0.82
N ILE A 147 -8.24 12.02 -0.13
CA ILE A 147 -8.39 12.14 1.33
C ILE A 147 -8.58 10.76 1.92
N ASP A 148 -9.60 10.03 1.45
CA ASP A 148 -9.91 8.69 1.92
C ASP A 148 -9.31 7.61 1.00
N TYR A 149 -9.13 7.91 -0.29
CA TYR A 149 -8.59 6.95 -1.27
C TYR A 149 -7.82 7.61 -2.42
N THR A 150 -6.96 6.84 -3.08
CA THR A 150 -6.31 7.20 -4.35
C THR A 150 -6.58 6.17 -5.43
N ILE A 151 -6.33 6.53 -6.69
CA ILE A 151 -6.40 5.61 -7.83
C ILE A 151 -4.96 5.18 -8.14
N TYR A 152 -4.69 3.89 -8.04
CA TYR A 152 -3.36 3.32 -8.20
C TYR A 152 -3.36 2.15 -9.18
N GLU A 153 -2.28 2.00 -9.93
CA GLU A 153 -2.04 0.86 -10.81
C GLU A 153 -0.80 0.10 -10.33
N GLU A 154 -0.94 -1.20 -10.10
CA GLU A 154 0.17 -2.04 -9.64
C GLU A 154 1.22 -2.24 -10.74
N TYR A 155 2.51 -2.15 -10.41
CA TYR A 155 3.63 -2.35 -11.35
C TYR A 155 3.73 -3.79 -11.79
N VAL A 156 3.40 -4.70 -10.87
CA VAL A 156 3.37 -6.13 -11.11
C VAL A 156 2.00 -6.64 -10.67
N PRO A 157 0.94 -6.43 -11.47
CA PRO A 157 -0.40 -6.91 -11.14
C PRO A 157 -0.47 -8.43 -11.28
N LYS A 158 -1.45 -9.05 -10.60
CA LYS A 158 -1.81 -10.45 -10.88
C LYS A 158 -2.41 -10.55 -12.28
N ARG A 159 -2.06 -11.62 -13.01
CA ARG A 159 -2.61 -11.87 -14.35
C ARG A 159 -4.13 -11.94 -14.32
N GLY A 160 -4.80 -11.18 -15.17
CA GLY A 160 -6.27 -11.07 -15.23
C GLY A 160 -6.88 -10.05 -14.27
N TYR A 161 -6.06 -9.36 -13.47
CA TYR A 161 -6.46 -8.31 -12.54
C TYR A 161 -5.64 -7.02 -12.73
N GLU A 162 -5.21 -6.79 -13.98
CA GLU A 162 -4.53 -5.58 -14.40
C GLU A 162 -5.46 -4.37 -14.38
N GLY A 163 -4.87 -3.17 -14.26
CA GLY A 163 -5.59 -1.89 -14.33
C GLY A 163 -5.63 -1.13 -13.01
N LYS A 164 -6.39 -0.03 -13.04
CA LYS A 164 -6.48 0.94 -11.94
C LYS A 164 -7.41 0.44 -10.83
N LYS A 165 -6.96 0.63 -9.59
CA LYS A 165 -7.65 0.21 -8.36
C LYS A 165 -7.82 1.41 -7.45
N ARG A 166 -8.93 1.48 -6.71
CA ARG A 166 -9.13 2.51 -5.68
C ARG A 166 -8.59 1.99 -4.36
N LEU A 167 -7.45 2.52 -3.91
CA LEU A 167 -6.82 2.09 -2.67
C LEU A 167 -7.10 3.08 -1.55
N LEU A 168 -7.47 2.57 -0.37
CA LEU A 168 -7.61 3.35 0.86
C LEU A 168 -6.28 4.05 1.18
N LEU A 169 -6.35 5.32 1.57
CA LEU A 169 -5.20 6.07 2.05
C LEU A 169 -5.06 5.92 3.57
N ALA A 170 -3.83 5.86 4.06
CA ALA A 170 -3.54 6.00 5.48
C ALA A 170 -4.04 7.37 6.00
N LYS A 171 -4.19 7.51 7.31
CA LYS A 171 -4.56 8.79 7.92
C LYS A 171 -3.57 9.88 7.53
N GLU A 172 -4.11 11.06 7.26
CA GLU A 172 -3.36 12.22 6.82
C GLU A 172 -2.17 12.49 7.76
N HIS A 173 -1.01 12.80 7.16
CA HIS A 173 0.27 13.05 7.84
C HIS A 173 0.83 11.91 8.70
N SER A 174 0.13 10.79 8.85
CA SER A 174 0.53 9.71 9.75
C SER A 174 1.74 8.95 9.25
N LEU A 175 2.00 8.96 7.94
CA LEU A 175 3.16 8.30 7.33
C LEU A 175 4.44 9.17 7.37
N ARG A 176 4.38 10.40 7.90
CA ARG A 176 5.56 11.28 7.97
C ARG A 176 6.73 10.68 8.77
N PRO A 177 6.52 10.00 9.92
CA PRO A 177 7.62 9.34 10.63
C PRO A 177 8.27 8.21 9.83
N VAL A 178 7.54 7.60 8.89
CA VAL A 178 8.08 6.56 8.00
C VAL A 178 9.13 7.18 7.06
N LEU A 179 8.93 8.40 6.57
CA LEU A 179 9.93 9.14 5.78
C LEU A 179 11.25 9.35 6.55
N ASP A 180 11.14 9.70 7.83
CA ASP A 180 12.29 10.08 8.63
C ASP A 180 13.12 8.85 9.03
N THR A 181 12.44 7.72 9.22
CA THR A 181 13.02 6.47 9.71
C THR A 181 13.29 5.42 8.66
N MET A 182 12.83 5.61 7.41
CA MET A 182 12.89 4.63 6.31
C MET A 182 14.30 4.05 6.17
N ARG A 183 14.50 2.90 6.81
CA ARG A 183 15.61 1.98 6.59
C ARG A 183 15.14 1.08 5.48
N PHE A 184 15.23 1.56 4.25
CA PHE A 184 14.81 0.79 3.08
C PHE A 184 15.60 -0.54 3.01
N GLU A 185 16.84 -0.53 3.52
CA GLU A 185 17.64 -1.69 3.89
C GLU A 185 16.91 -2.68 4.81
N GLN A 186 16.31 -2.22 5.92
CA GLN A 186 15.62 -3.12 6.85
C GLN A 186 14.39 -3.73 6.21
N MET A 187 13.64 -2.96 5.42
CA MET A 187 12.47 -3.49 4.73
C MET A 187 12.86 -4.50 3.64
N LEU A 188 13.93 -4.24 2.89
CA LEU A 188 14.45 -5.20 1.91
C LEU A 188 15.03 -6.46 2.58
N LYS A 189 15.73 -6.30 3.71
CA LYS A 189 16.33 -7.42 4.45
C LYS A 189 15.30 -8.27 5.18
N SER A 190 14.28 -7.67 5.78
CA SER A 190 13.20 -8.39 6.47
C SER A 190 12.31 -9.18 5.53
N HIS A 191 12.30 -8.83 4.24
CA HIS A 191 11.39 -9.38 3.24
C HIS A 191 12.12 -9.98 2.03
N ILE A 192 13.42 -10.29 2.13
CA ILE A 192 14.26 -10.70 0.98
C ILE A 192 13.73 -11.96 0.27
N GLU A 193 13.13 -12.87 1.02
CA GLU A 193 12.54 -14.12 0.48
C GLU A 193 11.16 -13.88 -0.17
N ASP A 194 10.53 -12.75 0.13
CA ASP A 194 9.16 -12.41 -0.26
C ASP A 194 9.08 -11.06 -1.03
N VAL A 195 10.19 -10.53 -1.54
CA VAL A 195 10.24 -9.18 -2.19
C VAL A 195 9.19 -9.02 -3.28
N ASP A 196 8.86 -10.10 -4.00
CA ASP A 196 7.81 -10.07 -5.04
C ASP A 196 6.43 -9.72 -4.50
N LYS A 197 6.13 -10.09 -3.24
CA LYS A 197 4.87 -9.77 -2.56
C LYS A 197 4.81 -8.31 -2.10
N TYR A 198 5.96 -7.69 -1.88
CA TYR A 198 6.06 -6.33 -1.33
C TYR A 198 6.47 -5.28 -2.37
N LEU A 199 6.84 -5.66 -3.59
CA LEU A 199 7.32 -4.72 -4.60
C LEU A 199 6.31 -3.61 -4.90
N ASN A 200 5.04 -3.95 -5.14
CA ASN A 200 3.99 -2.94 -5.35
C ASN A 200 3.74 -2.09 -4.10
N THR A 201 3.89 -2.68 -2.91
CA THR A 201 3.77 -1.98 -1.62
C THR A 201 4.84 -0.90 -1.51
N PHE A 202 6.09 -1.24 -1.84
CA PHE A 202 7.18 -0.28 -1.87
C PHE A 202 6.92 0.83 -2.88
N CYS A 203 6.56 0.49 -4.12
CA CYS A 203 6.30 1.47 -5.16
C CYS A 203 5.18 2.45 -4.77
N PHE A 204 4.06 1.92 -4.26
CA PHE A 204 2.94 2.72 -3.80
C PHE A 204 3.34 3.71 -2.70
N TYR A 205 4.06 3.23 -1.67
CA TYR A 205 4.50 4.14 -0.61
C TYR A 205 5.52 5.14 -1.12
N ILE A 206 6.47 4.74 -1.97
CA ILE A 206 7.44 5.67 -2.56
C ILE A 206 6.72 6.79 -3.32
N GLU A 207 5.79 6.46 -4.22
CA GLU A 207 5.04 7.45 -4.98
C GLU A 207 4.19 8.35 -4.08
N TYR A 208 3.40 7.74 -3.18
CA TYR A 208 2.55 8.48 -2.26
C TYR A 208 3.37 9.44 -1.40
N LEU A 209 4.51 8.97 -0.89
CA LEU A 209 5.39 9.76 -0.04
C LEU A 209 6.09 10.88 -0.81
N LEU A 210 6.57 10.61 -2.03
CA LEU A 210 7.19 11.64 -2.88
C LEU A 210 6.20 12.72 -3.29
N GLU A 211 4.95 12.35 -3.56
CA GLU A 211 3.88 13.30 -3.90
C GLU A 211 3.57 14.25 -2.73
N HIS A 212 3.58 13.75 -1.48
CA HIS A 212 3.06 14.49 -0.31
C HIS A 212 4.12 14.98 0.70
N ALA A 213 5.39 14.60 0.56
CA ALA A 213 6.46 15.06 1.46
C ALA A 213 6.79 16.56 1.26
N ASN A 214 7.50 17.18 2.21
CA ASN A 214 8.09 18.49 1.98
C ASN A 214 9.39 18.34 1.14
N PRO A 215 9.88 19.40 0.46
CA PRO A 215 11.04 19.31 -0.42
C PRO A 215 12.31 18.80 0.26
N GLN A 216 12.58 19.23 1.50
CA GLN A 216 13.76 18.79 2.25
C GLN A 216 13.75 17.28 2.51
N ASN A 217 12.57 16.72 2.82
CA ASN A 217 12.41 15.28 3.07
C ASN A 217 12.52 14.47 1.78
N VAL A 218 12.10 15.02 0.63
CA VAL A 218 12.27 14.36 -0.68
C VAL A 218 13.76 14.21 -1.02
N ALA A 219 14.54 15.28 -0.89
CA ALA A 219 15.98 15.24 -1.16
C ALA A 219 16.70 14.26 -0.21
N LEU A 220 16.37 14.29 1.07
CA LEU A 220 16.92 13.38 2.08
C LEU A 220 16.54 11.92 1.79
N PHE A 221 15.31 11.66 1.34
CA PHE A 221 14.86 10.33 0.96
C PHE A 221 15.68 9.79 -0.21
N VAL A 222 15.82 10.57 -1.29
CA VAL A 222 16.62 10.16 -2.46
C VAL A 222 18.07 9.92 -2.05
N GLU A 223 18.67 10.79 -1.24
CA GLU A 223 20.04 10.61 -0.75
C GLU A 223 20.22 9.32 0.05
N LYS A 224 19.33 9.04 1.01
CA LYS A 224 19.37 7.80 1.80
C LYS A 224 19.20 6.58 0.90
N LEU A 225 18.22 6.60 0.00
CA LEU A 225 17.94 5.50 -0.93
C LEU A 225 19.16 5.19 -1.80
N MET A 226 19.81 6.24 -2.35
CA MET A 226 21.01 6.07 -3.16
C MET A 226 22.20 5.56 -2.35
N GLY A 227 22.43 6.08 -1.15
CA GLY A 227 23.49 5.59 -0.26
C GLY A 227 23.32 4.12 0.13
N GLU A 228 22.09 3.69 0.39
CA GLU A 228 21.79 2.27 0.64
C GLU A 228 21.97 1.40 -0.60
N PHE A 229 21.56 1.90 -1.77
CA PHE A 229 21.72 1.20 -3.04
C PHE A 229 23.21 1.02 -3.41
N GLU A 230 24.05 2.05 -3.24
CA GLU A 230 25.49 1.98 -3.44
C GLU A 230 26.17 1.02 -2.44
N GLY A 231 25.71 1.03 -1.18
CA GLY A 231 26.27 0.19 -0.12
C GLY A 231 25.95 -1.30 -0.27
N GLN A 232 24.83 -1.67 -0.90
CA GLN A 232 24.30 -3.04 -0.87
C GLN A 232 23.80 -3.61 -2.21
N GLY A 233 23.64 -2.78 -3.24
CA GLY A 233 22.97 -3.11 -4.51
C GLY A 233 23.61 -4.25 -5.32
N LYS A 234 24.87 -4.59 -5.05
CA LYS A 234 25.57 -5.71 -5.70
C LYS A 234 25.29 -7.09 -5.10
N ARG A 235 24.75 -7.17 -3.88
CA ARG A 235 24.72 -8.44 -3.11
C ARG A 235 23.33 -9.00 -2.82
N ILE A 236 22.26 -8.22 -2.95
CA ILE A 236 20.97 -8.54 -2.31
C ILE A 236 19.79 -8.56 -3.28
N LEU A 237 19.79 -7.81 -4.38
CA LEU A 237 18.58 -7.59 -5.18
C LEU A 237 18.67 -8.15 -6.60
N ILE A 238 17.58 -8.77 -7.06
CA ILE A 238 17.41 -9.19 -8.45
C ILE A 238 17.28 -7.94 -9.33
N PRO A 239 18.07 -7.80 -10.42
CA PRO A 239 18.13 -6.57 -11.20
C PRO A 239 16.80 -6.02 -11.70
N SER A 240 15.87 -6.88 -12.12
CA SER A 240 14.55 -6.45 -12.59
C SER A 240 13.70 -5.77 -11.51
N LYS A 241 13.88 -6.14 -10.23
CA LYS A 241 13.11 -5.57 -9.11
C LYS A 241 13.65 -4.20 -8.71
N VAL A 242 14.97 -4.04 -8.73
CA VAL A 242 15.67 -2.76 -8.56
C VAL A 242 15.15 -1.75 -9.57
N VAL A 243 15.09 -2.15 -10.84
CA VAL A 243 14.59 -1.29 -11.93
C VAL A 243 13.17 -0.80 -11.66
N ILE A 244 12.25 -1.69 -11.25
CA ILE A 244 10.86 -1.31 -10.94
C ILE A 244 10.79 -0.26 -9.83
N ILE A 245 11.55 -0.45 -8.74
CA ILE A 245 11.59 0.52 -7.63
C ILE A 245 12.04 1.90 -8.13
N PHE A 246 13.11 1.95 -8.94
CA PHE A 246 13.63 3.23 -9.43
C PHE A 246 12.75 3.88 -10.50
N ILE A 247 11.98 3.09 -11.26
CA ILE A 247 10.90 3.64 -12.10
C ILE A 247 9.87 4.33 -11.20
N ALA A 248 9.44 3.69 -10.10
CA ALA A 248 8.49 4.29 -9.16
C ALA A 248 9.02 5.56 -8.47
N VAL A 249 10.30 5.60 -8.13
CA VAL A 249 10.95 6.81 -7.61
C VAL A 249 10.85 7.95 -8.62
N ILE A 250 11.20 7.70 -9.89
CA ILE A 250 11.16 8.75 -10.92
C ILE A 250 9.72 9.15 -11.24
N GLU A 251 8.79 8.20 -11.33
CA GLU A 251 7.37 8.50 -11.52
C GLU A 251 6.81 9.34 -10.39
N GLY A 252 7.16 9.05 -9.12
CA GLY A 252 6.78 9.85 -7.96
C GLY A 252 7.35 11.26 -8.00
N LEU A 253 8.63 11.43 -8.36
CA LEU A 253 9.27 12.75 -8.50
C LEU A 253 8.61 13.59 -9.60
N LEU A 254 8.36 12.99 -10.78
CA LEU A 254 7.69 13.66 -11.89
C LEU A 254 6.23 13.98 -11.56
N SER A 255 5.51 13.06 -10.93
CA SER A 255 4.10 13.28 -10.55
C SER A 255 3.95 14.38 -9.51
N ARG A 256 4.87 14.46 -8.55
CA ARG A 256 4.99 15.61 -7.65
C ARG A 256 5.13 16.91 -8.43
N TYR A 257 6.06 16.97 -9.40
CA TYR A 257 6.26 18.18 -10.20
C TYR A 257 5.03 18.55 -11.05
N ARG A 258 4.31 17.56 -11.58
CA ARG A 258 3.06 17.77 -12.31
C ARG A 258 1.93 18.28 -11.43
N SER A 259 2.01 18.10 -10.11
CA SER A 259 0.94 18.51 -9.19
C SER A 259 0.95 20.03 -8.94
N PRO A 260 -0.22 20.67 -8.78
CA PRO A 260 -0.31 22.11 -8.52
C PRO A 260 0.44 22.56 -7.25
N ASP A 261 0.49 21.69 -6.24
CA ASP A 261 1.17 21.96 -4.98
C ASP A 261 2.66 21.65 -5.06
N GLY A 262 3.05 20.61 -5.79
CA GLY A 262 4.45 20.21 -5.95
C GLY A 262 5.24 21.13 -6.87
N SER A 263 4.65 21.64 -7.97
CA SER A 263 5.29 22.64 -8.85
C SER A 263 5.60 23.98 -8.15
N ARG A 264 4.92 24.29 -7.04
CA ARG A 264 5.21 25.46 -6.20
C ARG A 264 6.34 25.22 -5.21
N GLN A 265 6.64 23.96 -4.94
CA GLN A 265 7.57 23.52 -3.90
C GLN A 265 8.85 22.90 -4.46
N CYS A 266 8.91 22.62 -5.75
CA CYS A 266 10.06 22.05 -6.44
C CYS A 266 10.13 22.64 -7.85
N ASP A 267 11.22 23.34 -8.16
CA ASP A 267 11.43 23.87 -9.51
C ASP A 267 12.00 22.80 -10.46
N ALA A 268 12.04 23.12 -11.76
CA ALA A 268 12.51 22.17 -12.77
C ALA A 268 13.99 21.77 -12.58
N GLY A 269 14.83 22.67 -12.05
CA GLY A 269 16.25 22.43 -11.83
C GLY A 269 16.49 21.52 -10.63
N GLU A 270 15.75 21.71 -9.54
CA GLU A 270 15.78 20.80 -8.38
C GLU A 270 15.31 19.38 -8.76
N LEU A 271 14.25 19.29 -9.56
CA LEU A 271 13.76 18.01 -10.08
C LEU A 271 14.81 17.33 -10.96
N GLU A 272 15.43 18.07 -11.87
CA GLU A 272 16.49 17.56 -12.74
C GLU A 272 17.67 17.02 -11.91
N GLN A 273 18.10 17.75 -10.87
CA GLN A 273 19.18 17.30 -9.98
C GLN A 273 18.84 15.98 -9.29
N LEU A 274 17.62 15.83 -8.76
CA LEU A 274 17.19 14.60 -8.09
C LEU A 274 17.13 13.42 -9.07
N VAL A 275 16.56 13.63 -10.26
CA VAL A 275 16.47 12.60 -11.31
C VAL A 275 17.87 12.21 -11.80
N ASN A 276 18.76 13.18 -12.03
CA ASN A 276 20.14 12.91 -12.45
C ASN A 276 20.92 12.15 -11.37
N ARG A 277 20.72 12.47 -10.08
CA ARG A 277 21.34 11.73 -8.96
C ARG A 277 20.95 10.26 -8.97
N VAL A 278 19.68 9.95 -9.20
CA VAL A 278 19.20 8.57 -9.34
C VAL A 278 19.84 7.88 -10.55
N ILE A 279 19.85 8.54 -11.72
CA ILE A 279 20.41 7.97 -12.95
C ILE A 279 21.92 7.73 -12.85
N ASP A 280 22.66 8.65 -12.23
CA ASP A 280 24.11 8.53 -12.07
C ASP A 280 24.48 7.43 -11.08
N GLY A 281 23.73 7.25 -9.99
CA GLY A 281 23.93 6.10 -9.12
C GLY A 281 23.57 4.77 -9.78
N LEU A 282 22.48 4.71 -10.56
CA LEU A 282 22.17 3.54 -11.39
C LEU A 282 23.27 3.23 -12.41
N ARG A 283 23.90 4.26 -13.00
CA ARG A 283 25.05 4.10 -13.90
C ARG A 283 26.26 3.55 -13.17
N THR A 284 26.61 4.14 -12.03
CA THR A 284 27.77 3.77 -11.22
C THR A 284 27.68 2.31 -10.76
N GLU A 285 26.47 1.86 -10.43
CA GLU A 285 26.21 0.49 -9.99
C GLU A 285 25.98 -0.50 -11.15
N GLY A 286 26.03 -0.06 -12.41
CA GLY A 286 25.89 -0.93 -13.59
C GLY A 286 24.46 -1.32 -13.96
N TYR A 287 23.45 -0.60 -13.44
CA TYR A 287 22.02 -0.85 -13.66
C TYR A 287 21.38 0.04 -14.73
N LEU A 288 22.12 1.00 -15.31
CA LEU A 288 21.57 1.95 -16.27
C LEU A 288 20.91 1.29 -17.49
N VAL A 289 21.55 0.28 -18.09
CA VAL A 289 20.99 -0.41 -19.28
C VAL A 289 19.71 -1.18 -18.91
N PRO A 290 19.71 -2.07 -17.89
CA PRO A 290 18.48 -2.71 -17.41
C PRO A 290 17.36 -1.71 -17.05
N PHE A 291 17.73 -0.57 -16.47
CA PHE A 291 16.78 0.48 -16.13
C PHE A 291 16.11 1.10 -17.36
N ILE A 292 16.89 1.46 -18.38
CA ILE A 292 16.35 2.04 -19.62
C ILE A 292 15.42 1.04 -20.32
N ASP A 293 15.84 -0.23 -20.44
CA ASP A 293 15.02 -1.27 -21.07
C ASP A 293 13.70 -1.46 -20.31
N GLY A 294 13.78 -1.56 -18.98
CA GLY A 294 12.60 -1.69 -18.12
C GLY A 294 11.67 -0.48 -18.18
N LEU A 295 12.22 0.73 -18.27
CA LEU A 295 11.45 1.97 -18.38
C LEU A 295 10.73 2.08 -19.72
N LEU A 296 11.36 1.69 -20.83
CA LEU A 296 10.72 1.66 -22.14
C LEU A 296 9.59 0.63 -22.20
N ASP A 297 9.81 -0.55 -21.62
CA ASP A 297 8.77 -1.58 -21.50
C ASP A 297 7.63 -1.14 -20.58
N PHE A 298 7.93 -0.36 -19.55
CA PHE A 298 6.95 0.24 -18.66
C PHE A 298 6.09 1.27 -19.40
N ASP A 299 6.73 2.22 -20.11
CA ASP A 299 6.04 3.24 -20.92
C ASP A 299 5.12 2.61 -21.96
N LYS A 300 5.60 1.55 -22.63
CA LYS A 300 4.80 0.81 -23.61
C LYS A 300 3.58 0.14 -22.98
N ARG A 301 3.74 -0.48 -21.79
CA ARG A 301 2.66 -1.22 -21.12
C ARG A 301 1.60 -0.30 -20.52
N ARG A 302 2.02 0.83 -19.94
CA ARG A 302 1.11 1.77 -19.25
C ARG A 302 0.70 2.97 -20.09
N HIS A 303 1.20 3.07 -21.32
CA HIS A 303 0.98 4.22 -22.19
C HIS A 303 1.44 5.55 -21.56
N THR A 304 2.57 5.50 -20.84
CA THR A 304 3.21 6.68 -20.22
C THR A 304 4.33 7.24 -21.10
N THR A 305 4.90 8.38 -20.71
CA THR A 305 5.97 9.08 -21.42
C THR A 305 7.18 9.39 -20.54
N LEU A 306 7.40 8.60 -19.49
CA LEU A 306 8.43 8.88 -18.48
C LEU A 306 9.83 8.97 -19.10
N TYR A 307 10.17 8.09 -20.04
CA TYR A 307 11.47 8.13 -20.72
C TYR A 307 11.68 9.45 -21.48
N LYS A 308 10.64 9.94 -22.15
CA LYS A 308 10.70 11.21 -22.89
C LYS A 308 10.85 12.39 -21.92
N GLU A 309 10.12 12.36 -20.81
CA GLU A 309 10.12 13.43 -19.81
C GLU A 309 11.48 13.56 -19.13
N ILE A 310 12.09 12.44 -18.71
CA ILE A 310 13.46 12.42 -18.16
C ILE A 310 14.45 13.09 -19.13
N ASN A 311 14.35 12.78 -20.43
CA ASN A 311 15.25 13.35 -21.43
C ASN A 311 14.98 14.85 -21.69
N SER A 312 13.74 15.30 -21.52
CA SER A 312 13.41 16.73 -21.65
C SER A 312 13.91 17.58 -20.48
N LEU A 313 14.05 17.00 -19.29
CA LEU A 313 14.63 17.70 -18.13
C LEU A 313 16.08 18.12 -18.37
N ARG A 314 16.85 17.30 -19.12
CA ARG A 314 18.25 17.57 -19.47
C ARG A 314 18.45 18.67 -20.53
N SER A 315 17.35 19.18 -21.07
CA SER A 315 17.36 20.23 -22.11
C SER A 315 16.90 21.60 -21.60
N LEU A 316 16.65 21.71 -20.28
CA LEU A 316 16.31 22.95 -19.57
C LEU A 316 17.56 23.60 -18.97
#